data_AF-A0A9P4JMU8-F1
#
_entry.id   AF-A0A9P4JMU8-F1
#
_cell.length_a   1.000
_cell.length_b   1.000
_cell.length_c   1.000
_cell.angle_alpha   90.00
_cell.angle_beta   90.00
_cell.angle_gamma   90.00
#
_symmetry.space_group_name_H-M   'P 1'
#
loop_
_entity.id
_entity.type
_entity.pdbx_description
1 polymer ?
#
loop_
_entity_poly.entity_id
_entity_poly.type
_entity_poly.pdbx_seq_one_letter_code
_entity_poly.pdbx_strand_id
1 'polypeptide(L)'
;MPSNAHTISEQLAELISKNIEDPRGEELNDAFQHAGKYPPITRQSLSELDIQNIINNIKLRHDVNFDRDLSFRPNLDGTKGQEKMKAAKRYWNALCAELELFTVLFRQNPLNDPRNDPWQDAHFRELVKYAKRRIPIMFQTIREVLKSLVPDRDQSRVDEHLDVAMLMQEIENGACDLVRFAQWLAQLLKEHCAPMRDEWVDKMVGWTKDGVSKGSSESIVNGLRELLGILEAMKLDVANHQIRNLRGLLIEDTVNFERNYHLGKLVQGRARINLEAAQHWYSSEGLRLRHLCTSPLKDSTRLQLEVFIRAVVSLLFSQDPHNEFPETFYLDQDRLRNLRAGVHDLVFFEICFTLFSQLLTGLGHQGPIPPTTRHILRTSLTAILGGGTVHSVHQWLINCEYISLELVRHALHHRGFLHTYNANLVGHTSYVLRKNMLESFREHADELEASFSNRILACVNSHIHSSPLDLFNALIVSANPPPPPPPPPGYSGLSIQQPVTDVLPAYADHSSDLVNRVSHIILLHWQTWGTIAYVTEDERAISPPISTSPEMSETGSNQPPPTNPLNHLAPVEESTSTGAVVPTKEPSAQDSQQDTQIAGSMSGTSSF
;
A
#
# COMPACT_ATOMS: atom_id res chain seq x y z
N MET A 1 8.65 47.04 -22.95
CA MET A 1 9.93 46.32 -22.98
C MET A 1 9.69 44.93 -22.43
N PRO A 2 9.98 43.84 -23.16
CA PRO A 2 10.08 42.52 -22.53
C PRO A 2 11.17 42.58 -21.45
N SER A 3 11.00 41.79 -20.38
CA SER A 3 12.00 41.70 -19.33
C SER A 3 13.31 41.11 -19.88
N ASN A 4 14.46 41.61 -19.43
CA ASN A 4 15.78 41.16 -19.91
C ASN A 4 15.94 39.62 -19.87
N ALA A 5 15.33 39.00 -18.86
CA ALA A 5 15.22 37.56 -18.66
C ALA A 5 14.59 36.79 -19.84
N HIS A 6 13.56 37.35 -20.49
CA HIS A 6 12.88 36.70 -21.61
C HIS A 6 13.78 36.67 -22.85
N THR A 7 14.40 37.81 -23.16
CA THR A 7 15.36 37.96 -24.26
C THR A 7 16.57 37.03 -24.08
N ILE A 8 17.10 36.90 -22.86
CA ILE A 8 18.23 36.01 -22.57
C ILE A 8 17.80 34.53 -22.69
N SER A 9 16.60 34.16 -22.24
CA SER A 9 16.11 32.79 -22.39
C SER A 9 15.94 32.38 -23.86
N GLU A 10 15.53 33.31 -24.72
CA GLU A 10 15.47 33.11 -26.18
C GLU A 10 16.87 32.97 -26.80
N GLN A 11 17.84 33.78 -26.39
CA GLN A 11 19.23 33.64 -26.84
C GLN A 11 19.84 32.27 -26.49
N LEU A 12 19.59 31.75 -25.28
CA LEU A 12 20.04 30.41 -24.89
C LEU A 12 19.33 29.31 -25.69
N ALA A 13 18.03 29.47 -25.97
CA ALA A 13 17.27 28.56 -26.82
C ALA A 13 17.81 28.53 -28.26
N GLU A 14 18.12 29.70 -28.85
CA GLU A 14 18.77 29.79 -30.15
C GLU A 14 20.16 29.13 -30.17
N LEU A 15 20.95 29.27 -29.10
CA LEU A 15 22.26 28.63 -29.01
C LEU A 15 22.15 27.09 -28.97
N ILE A 16 21.15 26.54 -28.29
CA ILE A 16 20.89 25.09 -28.30
C ILE A 16 20.52 24.62 -29.72
N SER A 17 19.55 25.29 -30.37
CA SER A 17 19.12 24.93 -31.73
C SER A 17 20.21 25.10 -32.79
N LYS A 18 21.13 26.08 -32.65
CA LYS A 18 22.23 26.30 -33.62
C LYS A 18 23.39 25.31 -33.48
N ASN A 19 23.58 24.68 -32.32
CA ASN A 19 24.67 23.71 -32.11
C ASN A 19 24.23 22.26 -32.34
N ILE A 20 22.93 21.99 -32.51
CA ILE A 20 22.37 20.64 -32.65
C ILE A 20 21.41 20.64 -33.86
N GLU A 21 21.96 20.45 -35.06
CA GLU A 21 21.27 20.56 -36.36
C GLU A 21 20.32 19.37 -36.71
N ASP A 22 19.78 18.69 -35.70
CA ASP A 22 18.95 17.47 -35.80
C ASP A 22 17.62 17.69 -35.05
N PRO A 23 16.49 17.01 -35.37
CA PRO A 23 15.28 16.99 -34.53
C PRO A 23 15.52 16.80 -33.02
N ARG A 24 16.64 16.20 -32.60
CA ARG A 24 17.10 16.24 -31.18
C ARG A 24 17.23 17.65 -30.61
N GLY A 25 17.72 18.61 -31.38
CA GLY A 25 17.90 20.01 -30.95
C GLY A 25 16.57 20.65 -30.55
N GLU A 26 15.48 20.33 -31.25
CA GLU A 26 14.13 20.78 -30.88
C GLU A 26 13.64 20.11 -29.58
N GLU A 27 13.80 18.79 -29.42
CA GLU A 27 13.43 18.06 -28.20
C GLU A 27 14.22 18.57 -26.97
N LEU A 28 15.52 18.85 -27.15
CA LEU A 28 16.41 19.38 -26.12
C LEU A 28 16.08 20.83 -25.76
N ASN A 29 15.69 21.66 -26.74
CA ASN A 29 15.29 23.04 -26.52
C ASN A 29 13.93 23.14 -25.78
N ASP A 30 12.92 22.37 -26.19
CA ASP A 30 11.65 22.25 -25.42
C ASP A 30 11.91 21.81 -23.98
N ALA A 31 12.74 20.78 -23.81
CA ALA A 31 13.09 20.28 -22.49
C ALA A 31 13.80 21.35 -21.64
N PHE A 32 14.80 22.05 -22.20
CA PHE A 32 15.52 23.13 -21.52
C PHE A 32 14.58 24.22 -20.99
N GLN A 33 13.61 24.65 -21.81
CA GLN A 33 12.65 25.69 -21.48
C GLN A 33 11.59 25.22 -20.46
N HIS A 34 11.00 24.04 -20.69
CA HIS A 34 9.75 23.63 -20.03
C HIS A 34 9.86 22.50 -18.99
N ALA A 35 10.99 21.77 -18.90
CA ALA A 35 11.15 20.73 -17.89
C ALA A 35 11.34 21.32 -16.47
N GLY A 36 10.97 20.55 -15.45
CA GLY A 36 11.18 20.93 -14.04
C GLY A 36 12.64 21.25 -13.71
N LYS A 37 12.86 22.03 -12.64
CA LYS A 37 14.21 22.42 -12.17
C LYS A 37 14.85 21.39 -11.25
N TYR A 38 14.04 20.64 -10.51
CA TYR A 38 14.49 19.61 -9.58
C TYR A 38 14.62 18.25 -10.28
N PRO A 39 15.61 17.44 -9.92
CA PRO A 39 15.75 16.08 -10.44
C PRO A 39 14.58 15.17 -10.04
N PRO A 40 14.41 14.00 -10.68
CA PRO A 40 13.26 13.10 -10.45
C PRO A 40 13.16 12.53 -9.03
N ILE A 41 14.26 12.59 -8.28
CA ILE A 41 14.41 12.12 -6.91
C ILE A 41 15.12 13.24 -6.13
N THR A 42 14.56 13.65 -5.01
CA THR A 42 15.11 14.63 -4.06
C THR A 42 15.06 14.10 -2.63
N ARG A 43 15.81 14.73 -1.72
CA ARG A 43 15.71 14.44 -0.27
C ARG A 43 14.27 14.57 0.24
N GLN A 44 13.52 15.55 -0.26
CA GLN A 44 12.11 15.73 0.09
C GLN A 44 11.25 14.57 -0.43
N SER A 45 11.38 14.17 -1.71
CA SER A 45 10.60 13.05 -2.26
C SER A 45 10.93 11.68 -1.63
N LEU A 46 12.10 11.58 -1.00
CA LEU A 46 12.54 10.38 -0.27
C LEU A 46 12.27 10.48 1.24
N SER A 47 11.75 11.60 1.75
CA SER A 47 11.58 11.81 3.19
C SER A 47 10.50 10.91 3.79
N GLU A 48 9.51 10.48 3.01
CA GLU A 48 8.49 9.51 3.45
C GLU A 48 9.09 8.13 3.81
N LEU A 49 10.31 7.84 3.33
CA LEU A 49 11.10 6.66 3.67
C LEU A 49 11.99 6.85 4.91
N ASP A 50 11.94 8.02 5.58
CA ASP A 50 12.64 8.25 6.85
C ASP A 50 11.91 7.57 8.01
N ILE A 51 12.67 7.07 8.99
CA ILE A 51 12.17 6.29 10.14
C ILE A 51 11.01 6.96 10.90
N GLN A 52 11.02 8.29 11.01
CA GLN A 52 9.96 9.03 11.69
C GLN A 52 8.64 9.06 10.90
N ASN A 53 8.72 9.10 9.57
CA ASN A 53 7.54 9.04 8.70
C ASN A 53 7.01 7.60 8.63
N ILE A 54 7.90 6.61 8.58
CA ILE A 54 7.57 5.17 8.73
C ILE A 54 6.79 4.92 10.03
N ILE A 55 7.30 5.38 11.18
CA ILE A 55 6.68 5.14 12.49
C ILE A 55 5.34 5.86 12.66
N ASN A 56 5.14 7.02 12.03
CA ASN A 56 3.91 7.82 12.18
C ASN A 56 2.88 7.60 11.06
N ASN A 57 3.18 6.79 10.04
CA ASN A 57 2.26 6.51 8.95
C ASN A 57 1.18 5.50 9.38
N ILE A 58 -0.05 5.99 9.60
CA ILE A 58 -1.22 5.20 9.96
C ILE A 58 -1.50 4.05 8.99
N LYS A 59 -1.36 4.28 7.68
CA LYS A 59 -1.61 3.24 6.67
C LYS A 59 -0.54 2.14 6.75
N LEU A 60 0.73 2.51 6.87
CA LEU A 60 1.82 1.55 7.02
C LEU A 60 1.69 0.70 8.29
N ARG A 61 1.39 1.34 9.43
CA ARG A 61 1.17 0.66 10.72
C ARG A 61 -0.04 -0.27 10.71
N HIS A 62 -1.06 0.05 9.92
CA HIS A 62 -2.19 -0.83 9.73
C HIS A 62 -1.83 -1.98 8.77
N ASP A 63 -1.28 -1.69 7.57
CA ASP A 63 -0.90 -2.68 6.56
C ASP A 63 0.12 -3.72 7.04
N VAL A 64 1.03 -3.37 7.97
CA VAL A 64 2.01 -4.33 8.51
C VAL A 64 1.39 -5.43 9.36
N ASN A 65 0.13 -5.27 9.81
CA ASN A 65 -0.64 -6.34 10.45
C ASN A 65 -1.20 -7.34 9.44
N PHE A 66 -1.15 -7.06 8.13
CA PHE A 66 -1.79 -7.90 7.10
C PHE A 66 -0.82 -8.52 6.09
N ASP A 67 0.45 -8.12 6.08
CA ASP A 67 1.44 -8.62 5.11
C ASP A 67 2.83 -8.87 5.73
N ARG A 68 3.28 -10.14 5.65
CA ARG A 68 4.62 -10.60 6.08
C ARG A 68 5.75 -10.14 5.15
N ASP A 69 5.46 -9.81 3.90
CA ASP A 69 6.42 -9.42 2.85
C ASP A 69 6.33 -7.93 2.47
N LEU A 70 5.55 -7.15 3.27
CA LEU A 70 5.39 -5.71 3.14
C LEU A 70 6.74 -4.99 2.97
N SER A 71 6.89 -4.30 1.85
CA SER A 71 8.12 -3.62 1.46
C SER A 71 7.82 -2.41 0.56
N PHE A 72 8.57 -1.33 0.75
CA PHE A 72 8.60 -0.21 -0.19
C PHE A 72 9.23 -0.64 -1.51
N ARG A 73 8.63 -0.22 -2.62
CA ARG A 73 9.09 -0.45 -3.99
C ARG A 73 8.92 0.83 -4.81
N PRO A 74 9.71 1.06 -5.88
CA PRO A 74 9.48 2.19 -6.78
C PRO A 74 8.11 2.07 -7.44
N ASN A 75 7.25 3.07 -7.25
CA ASN A 75 5.97 3.11 -7.95
C ASN A 75 6.16 3.60 -9.40
N LEU A 76 6.09 2.66 -10.34
CA LEU A 76 6.19 2.91 -11.78
C LEU A 76 4.86 2.63 -12.51
N ASP A 77 3.84 2.17 -11.80
CA ASP A 77 2.59 1.68 -12.37
C ASP A 77 1.52 2.78 -12.51
N GLY A 78 0.53 2.49 -13.36
CA GLY A 78 -0.60 3.38 -13.62
C GLY A 78 -0.24 4.72 -14.25
N THR A 79 -1.21 5.63 -14.28
CA THR A 79 -1.07 6.96 -14.90
C THR A 79 -0.03 7.82 -14.17
N LYS A 80 -0.04 7.84 -12.84
CA LYS A 80 0.95 8.57 -12.01
C LYS A 80 2.39 8.09 -12.29
N GLY A 81 2.62 6.79 -12.42
CA GLY A 81 3.94 6.23 -12.75
C GLY A 81 4.42 6.63 -14.15
N GLN A 82 3.53 6.56 -15.15
CA GLN A 82 3.81 7.02 -16.52
C GLN A 82 4.11 8.53 -16.57
N GLU A 83 3.37 9.35 -15.82
CA GLU A 83 3.62 10.79 -15.70
C GLU A 83 4.97 11.09 -15.04
N LYS A 84 5.32 10.41 -13.93
CA LYS A 84 6.64 10.51 -13.28
C LYS A 84 7.76 10.15 -14.26
N MET A 85 7.61 9.08 -15.04
CA MET A 85 8.60 8.65 -16.04
C MET A 85 8.73 9.65 -17.20
N LYS A 86 7.62 10.23 -17.68
CA LYS A 86 7.63 11.28 -18.73
C LYS A 86 8.28 12.57 -18.23
N ALA A 87 7.97 13.00 -17.00
CA ALA A 87 8.60 14.15 -16.36
C ALA A 87 10.11 13.94 -16.18
N ALA A 88 10.52 12.74 -15.73
CA ALA A 88 11.92 12.37 -15.62
C ALA A 88 12.64 12.40 -16.97
N LYS A 89 12.07 11.84 -18.04
CA LYS A 89 12.67 11.92 -19.40
C LYS A 89 12.90 13.38 -19.82
N ARG A 90 11.90 14.26 -19.64
CA ARG A 90 12.05 15.69 -19.98
C ARG A 90 13.15 16.35 -19.13
N TYR A 91 13.26 16.02 -17.85
CA TYR A 91 14.35 16.53 -16.99
C TYR A 91 15.74 16.10 -17.52
N TRP A 92 15.91 14.82 -17.87
CA TRP A 92 17.19 14.32 -18.38
C TRP A 92 17.58 14.97 -19.71
N ASN A 93 16.64 15.09 -20.66
CA ASN A 93 16.85 15.83 -21.90
C ASN A 93 17.28 17.30 -21.63
N ALA A 94 16.63 17.96 -20.68
CA ALA A 94 16.94 19.34 -20.33
C ALA A 94 18.35 19.50 -19.70
N LEU A 95 18.80 18.49 -18.95
CA LEU A 95 20.15 18.43 -18.39
C LEU A 95 21.21 18.20 -19.49
N CYS A 96 20.92 17.37 -20.50
CA CYS A 96 21.78 17.25 -21.68
C CYS A 96 21.93 18.60 -22.39
N ALA A 97 20.83 19.32 -22.60
CA ALA A 97 20.83 20.65 -23.23
C ALA A 97 21.68 21.68 -22.45
N GLU A 98 21.65 21.63 -21.11
CA GLU A 98 22.50 22.49 -20.27
C GLU A 98 24.00 22.17 -20.42
N LEU A 99 24.39 20.90 -20.53
CA LEU A 99 25.79 20.49 -20.71
C LEU A 99 26.33 20.84 -22.10
N GLU A 100 25.54 20.67 -23.16
CA GLU A 100 25.90 21.14 -24.51
C GLU A 100 26.06 22.67 -24.52
N LEU A 101 25.12 23.40 -23.91
CA LEU A 101 25.19 24.85 -23.76
C LEU A 101 26.42 25.31 -22.97
N PHE A 102 26.80 24.62 -21.88
CA PHE A 102 28.03 24.89 -21.14
C PHE A 102 29.28 24.66 -22.00
N THR A 103 29.29 23.58 -22.79
CA THR A 103 30.39 23.27 -23.72
C THR A 103 30.60 24.40 -24.74
N VAL A 104 29.51 25.00 -25.23
CA VAL A 104 29.56 26.16 -26.15
C VAL A 104 30.02 27.43 -25.43
N LEU A 105 29.38 27.79 -24.31
CA LEU A 105 29.64 29.03 -23.57
C LEU A 105 31.08 29.09 -23.03
N PHE A 106 31.58 28.01 -22.44
CA PHE A 106 32.90 28.00 -21.80
C PHE A 106 34.05 27.73 -22.77
N ARG A 107 33.83 27.05 -23.91
CA ARG A 107 34.81 26.97 -25.00
C ARG A 107 35.10 28.35 -25.61
N GLN A 108 34.12 29.26 -25.59
CA GLN A 108 34.22 30.60 -26.15
C GLN A 108 34.50 31.69 -25.09
N ASN A 109 34.86 31.32 -23.85
CA ASN A 109 34.89 32.24 -22.69
C ASN A 109 35.59 33.59 -22.98
N PRO A 110 34.84 34.70 -23.21
CA PRO A 110 35.42 35.96 -23.64
C PRO A 110 36.19 36.69 -22.52
N LEU A 111 35.94 36.33 -21.26
CA LEU A 111 36.50 36.98 -20.06
C LEU A 111 38.04 36.85 -19.97
N ASN A 112 38.66 36.01 -20.79
CA ASN A 112 40.11 35.84 -20.86
C ASN A 112 40.81 36.80 -21.85
N ASP A 113 40.07 37.60 -22.63
CA ASP A 113 40.66 38.64 -23.49
C ASP A 113 40.53 40.03 -22.82
N PRO A 114 41.64 40.65 -22.35
CA PRO A 114 41.61 41.96 -21.68
C PRO A 114 41.24 43.14 -22.59
N ARG A 115 40.86 42.88 -23.86
CA ARG A 115 40.37 43.88 -24.82
C ARG A 115 38.84 43.95 -24.93
N ASN A 116 38.11 43.09 -24.23
CA ASN A 116 36.65 43.06 -24.29
C ASN A 116 35.98 44.25 -23.58
N ASP A 117 34.79 44.60 -24.06
CA ASP A 117 33.95 45.65 -23.49
C ASP A 117 33.35 45.18 -22.15
N PRO A 118 33.44 45.95 -21.06
CA PRO A 118 32.78 45.65 -19.79
C PRO A 118 31.28 45.32 -19.89
N TRP A 119 30.59 45.82 -20.92
CA TRP A 119 29.19 45.46 -21.21
C TRP A 119 29.04 44.03 -21.76
N GLN A 120 29.98 43.55 -22.56
CA GLN A 120 30.00 42.18 -23.05
C GLN A 120 30.32 41.19 -21.92
N ASP A 121 31.26 41.55 -21.04
CA ASP A 121 31.55 40.79 -19.82
C ASP A 121 30.33 40.67 -18.91
N ALA A 122 29.58 41.76 -18.72
CA ALA A 122 28.35 41.77 -17.94
C ALA A 122 27.26 40.88 -18.57
N HIS A 123 27.05 41.00 -19.89
CA HIS A 123 26.07 40.20 -20.64
C HIS A 123 26.42 38.71 -20.62
N PHE A 124 27.69 38.34 -20.80
CA PHE A 124 28.16 36.95 -20.73
C PHE A 124 27.95 36.35 -19.33
N ARG A 125 28.24 37.10 -18.27
CA ARG A 125 27.94 36.68 -16.89
C ARG A 125 26.43 36.50 -16.66
N GLU A 126 25.59 37.34 -17.27
CA GLU A 126 24.13 37.19 -17.19
C GLU A 126 23.66 35.93 -17.95
N LEU A 127 24.11 35.71 -19.19
CA LEU A 127 23.87 34.48 -19.98
C LEU A 127 24.24 33.21 -19.19
N VAL A 128 25.47 33.16 -18.65
CA VAL A 128 25.97 32.04 -17.85
C VAL A 128 25.10 31.81 -16.60
N LYS A 129 24.62 32.88 -15.95
CA LYS A 129 23.70 32.79 -14.81
C LYS A 129 22.34 32.19 -15.20
N TYR A 130 21.79 32.55 -16.38
CA TYR A 130 20.52 31.98 -16.86
C TYR A 130 20.65 30.56 -17.42
N ALA A 131 21.85 30.14 -17.83
CA ALA A 131 22.16 28.77 -18.26
C ALA A 131 22.22 27.79 -17.08
N LYS A 132 22.71 28.21 -15.91
CA LYS A 132 22.82 27.40 -14.67
C LYS A 132 21.46 27.12 -14.02
N ARG A 133 20.63 26.26 -14.64
CA ARG A 133 19.26 25.98 -14.15
C ARG A 133 19.16 24.73 -13.28
N ARG A 134 19.71 23.59 -13.71
CA ARG A 134 19.51 22.27 -13.09
C ARG A 134 20.79 21.68 -12.53
N ILE A 135 21.95 21.92 -13.16
CA ILE A 135 23.23 21.33 -12.73
C ILE A 135 23.60 21.66 -11.26
N PRO A 136 23.50 22.91 -10.76
CA PRO A 136 23.78 23.18 -9.33
C PRO A 136 22.78 22.48 -8.39
N ILE A 137 21.50 22.41 -8.79
CA ILE A 137 20.43 21.77 -8.02
C ILE A 137 20.65 20.25 -7.98
N MET A 138 21.17 19.66 -9.06
CA MET A 138 21.55 18.24 -9.13
C MET A 138 22.64 17.91 -8.10
N PHE A 139 23.76 18.65 -8.09
CA PHE A 139 24.83 18.42 -7.12
C PHE A 139 24.37 18.63 -5.67
N GLN A 140 23.58 19.69 -5.42
CA GLN A 140 22.98 19.92 -4.10
C GLN A 140 22.06 18.76 -3.68
N THR A 141 21.26 18.23 -4.61
CA THR A 141 20.38 17.10 -4.33
C THR A 141 21.16 15.81 -4.05
N ILE A 142 22.19 15.51 -4.84
CA ILE A 142 23.09 14.36 -4.63
C ILE A 142 23.71 14.43 -3.23
N ARG A 143 24.22 15.61 -2.83
CA ARG A 143 24.75 15.86 -1.48
C ARG A 143 23.68 15.59 -0.41
N GLU A 144 22.52 16.23 -0.51
CA GLU A 144 21.45 16.12 0.50
C GLU A 144 20.91 14.69 0.67
N VAL A 145 20.84 13.92 -0.41
CA VAL A 145 20.40 12.52 -0.40
C VAL A 145 21.50 11.60 0.14
N LEU A 146 22.75 11.74 -0.29
CA LEU A 146 23.90 11.01 0.29
C LEU A 146 24.02 11.25 1.79
N LYS A 147 23.90 12.50 2.23
CA LYS A 147 23.86 12.88 3.65
C LYS A 147 22.65 12.31 4.42
N SER A 148 21.63 11.75 3.75
CA SER A 148 20.53 11.01 4.37
C SER A 148 20.72 9.48 4.40
N LEU A 149 21.82 8.99 3.81
CA LEU A 149 22.15 7.58 3.64
C LEU A 149 23.43 7.17 4.37
N VAL A 150 24.46 8.04 4.38
CA VAL A 150 25.75 7.73 5.01
C VAL A 150 25.75 8.05 6.52
N PRO A 151 26.53 7.33 7.36
CA PRO A 151 26.67 7.63 8.79
C PRO A 151 27.33 8.99 9.05
N ASP A 152 27.15 9.53 10.26
CA ASP A 152 27.64 10.86 10.65
C ASP A 152 29.15 11.08 10.39
N ARG A 153 29.97 10.03 10.57
CA ARG A 153 31.43 10.06 10.34
C ARG A 153 31.82 10.38 8.90
N ASP A 154 30.96 10.05 7.93
CA ASP A 154 31.22 10.18 6.49
C ASP A 154 30.59 11.46 5.89
N GLN A 155 29.80 12.19 6.69
CA GLN A 155 29.14 13.44 6.29
C GLN A 155 30.15 14.54 5.89
N SER A 156 31.29 14.65 6.60
CA SER A 156 32.32 15.63 6.28
C SER A 156 33.03 15.34 4.95
N ARG A 157 33.31 14.05 4.66
CA ARG A 157 33.84 13.61 3.35
C ARG A 157 32.87 13.99 2.23
N VAL A 158 31.56 13.84 2.45
CA VAL A 158 30.53 14.27 1.49
C VAL A 158 30.51 15.79 1.34
N ASP A 159 30.57 16.56 2.43
CA ASP A 159 30.56 18.02 2.36
C ASP A 159 31.80 18.61 1.65
N GLU A 160 32.97 17.99 1.81
CA GLU A 160 34.24 18.40 1.16
C GLU A 160 34.22 18.15 -0.35
N HIS A 161 33.78 16.96 -0.78
CA HIS A 161 33.80 16.58 -2.20
C HIS A 161 32.56 17.02 -2.99
N LEU A 162 31.47 17.42 -2.32
CA LEU A 162 30.24 17.97 -2.93
C LEU A 162 30.01 19.44 -2.53
N ASP A 163 31.08 20.25 -2.47
CA ASP A 163 30.94 21.70 -2.49
C ASP A 163 30.45 22.15 -3.88
N VAL A 164 29.16 22.42 -3.98
CA VAL A 164 28.48 22.86 -5.21
C VAL A 164 29.07 24.17 -5.76
N ALA A 165 29.56 25.07 -4.91
CA ALA A 165 30.15 26.32 -5.38
C ALA A 165 31.51 26.08 -6.04
N MET A 166 32.36 25.25 -5.42
CA MET A 166 33.65 24.86 -6.02
C MET A 166 33.46 24.03 -7.30
N LEU A 167 32.58 23.02 -7.28
CA LEU A 167 32.30 22.19 -8.47
C LEU A 167 31.81 23.05 -9.66
N MET A 168 30.92 24.00 -9.43
CA MET A 168 30.48 24.92 -10.49
C MET A 168 31.63 25.81 -10.99
N GLN A 169 32.47 26.33 -10.09
CA GLN A 169 33.66 27.11 -10.46
C GLN A 169 34.66 26.28 -11.28
N GLU A 170 34.90 25.01 -10.94
CA GLU A 170 35.75 24.11 -11.72
C GLU A 170 35.18 23.82 -13.10
N ILE A 171 33.86 23.62 -13.21
CA ILE A 171 33.16 23.41 -14.49
C ILE A 171 33.29 24.65 -15.40
N GLU A 172 33.06 25.85 -14.85
CA GLU A 172 33.14 27.12 -15.58
C GLU A 172 34.55 27.41 -16.12
N ASN A 173 35.58 26.94 -15.44
CA ASN A 173 36.99 27.07 -15.84
C ASN A 173 37.51 25.87 -16.65
N GLY A 174 36.67 24.86 -16.94
CA GLY A 174 37.07 23.64 -17.66
C GLY A 174 38.07 22.75 -16.90
N ALA A 175 38.14 22.88 -15.57
CA ALA A 175 39.11 22.18 -14.71
C ALA A 175 38.50 20.99 -13.94
N CYS A 176 37.18 20.80 -13.99
CA CYS A 176 36.49 19.76 -13.21
C CYS A 176 36.77 18.34 -13.74
N ASP A 177 37.40 17.49 -12.92
CA ASP A 177 37.63 16.08 -13.21
C ASP A 177 36.42 15.22 -12.80
N LEU A 178 35.43 15.18 -13.70
CA LEU A 178 34.21 14.37 -13.52
C LEU A 178 34.50 12.87 -13.38
N VAL A 179 35.60 12.35 -13.95
CA VAL A 179 35.95 10.93 -13.86
C VAL A 179 36.45 10.60 -12.46
N ARG A 180 37.35 11.42 -11.91
CA ARG A 180 37.83 11.27 -10.53
C ARG A 180 36.70 11.48 -9.52
N PHE A 181 35.80 12.44 -9.78
CA PHE A 181 34.60 12.63 -8.96
C PHE A 181 33.69 11.39 -8.96
N ALA A 182 33.41 10.81 -10.14
CA ALA A 182 32.63 9.57 -10.24
C ALA A 182 33.32 8.36 -9.58
N GLN A 183 34.66 8.27 -9.63
CA GLN A 183 35.43 7.24 -8.94
C GLN A 183 35.36 7.38 -7.40
N TRP A 184 35.43 8.61 -6.88
CA TRP A 184 35.24 8.88 -5.45
C TRP A 184 33.83 8.51 -4.99
N LEU A 185 32.80 8.93 -5.75
CA LEU A 185 31.41 8.51 -5.49
C LEU A 185 31.28 6.99 -5.50
N ALA A 186 31.90 6.30 -6.46
CA ALA A 186 31.85 4.86 -6.55
C ALA A 186 32.49 4.16 -5.34
N GLN A 187 33.60 4.67 -4.82
CA GLN A 187 34.18 4.17 -3.57
C GLN A 187 33.20 4.34 -2.40
N LEU A 188 32.68 5.56 -2.19
CA LEU A 188 31.75 5.84 -1.09
C LEU A 188 30.46 5.01 -1.19
N LEU A 189 29.93 4.82 -2.40
CA LEU A 189 28.75 3.98 -2.62
C LEU A 189 29.04 2.52 -2.29
N LYS A 190 30.17 1.95 -2.75
CA LYS A 190 30.54 0.56 -2.42
C LYS A 190 30.86 0.33 -0.93
N GLU A 191 31.27 1.38 -0.21
CA GLU A 191 31.43 1.36 1.26
C GLU A 191 30.08 1.25 2.03
N HIS A 192 28.94 1.59 1.39
CA HIS A 192 27.63 1.70 2.06
C HIS A 192 26.46 0.94 1.39
N CYS A 193 26.61 0.50 0.13
CA CYS A 193 25.61 -0.25 -0.62
C CYS A 193 25.56 -1.74 -0.23
N ALA A 194 24.47 -2.42 -0.61
CA ALA A 194 24.49 -3.87 -0.74
C ALA A 194 25.38 -4.28 -1.93
N PRO A 195 26.25 -5.31 -1.84
CA PRO A 195 27.21 -5.67 -2.90
C PRO A 195 26.59 -5.99 -4.27
N MET A 196 25.31 -6.37 -4.30
CA MET A 196 24.54 -6.57 -5.54
C MET A 196 24.30 -5.27 -6.36
N ARG A 197 24.58 -4.10 -5.78
CA ARG A 197 24.47 -2.79 -6.45
C ARG A 197 25.78 -2.35 -7.11
N ASP A 198 26.89 -3.02 -6.84
CA ASP A 198 28.22 -2.62 -7.32
C ASP A 198 28.31 -2.55 -8.85
N GLU A 199 27.59 -3.44 -9.56
CA GLU A 199 27.51 -3.43 -11.02
C GLU A 199 26.89 -2.13 -11.56
N TRP A 200 25.90 -1.56 -10.85
CA TRP A 200 25.27 -0.29 -11.22
C TRP A 200 26.23 0.88 -10.96
N VAL A 201 26.99 0.81 -9.85
CA VAL A 201 28.05 1.78 -9.53
C VAL A 201 29.16 1.75 -10.59
N ASP A 202 29.56 0.58 -11.06
CA ASP A 202 30.56 0.46 -12.13
C ASP A 202 30.02 0.94 -13.49
N LYS A 203 28.74 0.72 -13.80
CA LYS A 203 28.05 1.30 -14.97
C LYS A 203 28.01 2.83 -14.91
N MET A 204 27.67 3.41 -13.75
CA MET A 204 27.70 4.86 -13.52
C MET A 204 29.08 5.45 -13.87
N VAL A 205 30.16 4.86 -13.35
CA VAL A 205 31.54 5.29 -13.66
C VAL A 205 31.88 5.08 -15.14
N GLY A 206 31.43 3.97 -15.74
CA GLY A 206 31.59 3.68 -17.16
C GLY A 206 30.98 4.76 -18.04
N TRP A 207 29.71 5.12 -17.79
CA TRP A 207 29.00 6.19 -18.51
C TRP A 207 29.70 7.54 -18.40
N THR A 208 30.17 7.93 -17.21
CA THR A 208 30.91 9.19 -17.03
C THR A 208 32.25 9.19 -17.78
N LYS A 209 33.00 8.08 -17.75
CA LYS A 209 34.26 7.93 -18.52
C LYS A 209 34.04 8.01 -20.02
N ASP A 210 33.02 7.31 -20.52
CA ASP A 210 32.64 7.34 -21.93
C ASP A 210 32.20 8.75 -22.35
N GLY A 211 31.42 9.43 -21.51
CA GLY A 211 30.99 10.81 -21.74
C GLY A 211 32.15 11.80 -21.83
N VAL A 212 33.08 11.75 -20.88
CA VAL A 212 34.27 12.64 -20.89
C VAL A 212 35.21 12.32 -22.04
N SER A 213 35.48 11.04 -22.34
CA SER A 213 36.41 10.65 -23.41
C SER A 213 35.88 10.88 -24.82
N LYS A 214 34.55 10.82 -25.01
CA LYS A 214 33.89 11.02 -26.32
C LYS A 214 33.27 12.42 -26.49
N GLY A 215 33.29 13.26 -25.44
CA GLY A 215 32.60 14.55 -25.42
C GLY A 215 31.07 14.42 -25.52
N SER A 216 30.49 13.37 -24.93
CA SER A 216 29.05 13.05 -25.02
C SER A 216 28.31 13.45 -23.74
N SER A 217 27.57 14.57 -23.79
CA SER A 217 26.73 15.03 -22.67
C SER A 217 25.67 13.99 -22.27
N GLU A 218 25.10 13.28 -23.25
CA GLU A 218 24.15 12.19 -23.02
C GLU A 218 24.74 11.07 -22.16
N SER A 219 26.00 10.69 -22.39
CA SER A 219 26.66 9.65 -21.59
C SER A 219 26.94 10.16 -20.16
N ILE A 220 27.30 11.44 -19.99
CA ILE A 220 27.43 12.06 -18.65
C ILE A 220 26.10 12.06 -17.91
N VAL A 221 25.00 12.42 -18.59
CA VAL A 221 23.64 12.41 -18.01
C VAL A 221 23.17 10.99 -17.68
N ASN A 222 23.49 9.99 -18.50
CA ASN A 222 23.24 8.59 -18.15
C ASN A 222 24.00 8.18 -16.88
N GLY A 223 25.25 8.62 -16.68
CA GLY A 223 25.97 8.45 -15.42
C GLY A 223 25.25 9.08 -14.23
N LEU A 224 24.79 10.33 -14.34
CA LEU A 224 24.01 11.00 -13.29
C LEU A 224 22.65 10.34 -13.03
N ARG A 225 22.03 9.74 -14.05
CA ARG A 225 20.78 8.99 -13.94
C ARG A 225 20.98 7.66 -13.20
N GLU A 226 22.04 6.90 -13.52
CA GLU A 226 22.41 5.70 -12.76
C GLU A 226 22.69 6.06 -11.29
N LEU A 227 23.42 7.16 -11.03
CA LEU A 227 23.69 7.65 -9.68
C LEU A 227 22.39 7.89 -8.88
N LEU A 228 21.43 8.65 -9.40
CA LEU A 228 20.17 8.87 -8.68
C LEU A 228 19.36 7.57 -8.50
N GLY A 229 19.40 6.66 -9.47
CA GLY A 229 18.77 5.34 -9.35
C GLY A 229 19.39 4.49 -8.23
N ILE A 230 20.71 4.54 -8.07
CA ILE A 230 21.42 3.90 -6.95
C ILE A 230 21.01 4.54 -5.62
N LEU A 231 20.93 5.88 -5.53
CA LEU A 231 20.53 6.57 -4.31
C LEU A 231 19.07 6.29 -3.89
N GLU A 232 18.12 6.22 -4.84
CA GLU A 232 16.74 5.78 -4.58
C GLU A 232 16.70 4.32 -4.10
N ALA A 233 17.45 3.42 -4.75
CA ALA A 233 17.57 2.03 -4.35
C ALA A 233 18.16 1.86 -2.94
N MET A 234 19.24 2.58 -2.61
CA MET A 234 19.83 2.59 -1.25
C MET A 234 18.82 3.04 -0.20
N LYS A 235 18.03 4.09 -0.48
CA LYS A 235 17.03 4.59 0.47
C LYS A 235 15.92 3.56 0.70
N LEU A 236 15.46 2.92 -0.36
CA LEU A 236 14.49 1.81 -0.29
C LEU A 236 15.07 0.61 0.49
N ASP A 237 16.34 0.26 0.26
CA ASP A 237 17.01 -0.85 0.97
C ASP A 237 17.10 -0.55 2.49
N VAL A 238 17.44 0.69 2.88
CA VAL A 238 17.44 1.16 4.29
C VAL A 238 16.04 1.14 4.90
N ALA A 239 15.04 1.69 4.21
CA ALA A 239 13.66 1.76 4.71
C ALA A 239 13.02 0.36 4.85
N ASN A 240 13.30 -0.55 3.91
CA ASN A 240 12.86 -1.94 3.97
C ASN A 240 13.54 -2.73 5.11
N HIS A 241 14.81 -2.46 5.39
CA HIS A 241 15.48 -3.00 6.57
C HIS A 241 14.87 -2.44 7.87
N GLN A 242 14.54 -1.15 7.92
CA GLN A 242 13.85 -0.54 9.07
C GLN A 242 12.47 -1.17 9.31
N ILE A 243 11.63 -1.35 8.28
CA ILE A 243 10.33 -2.04 8.41
C ILE A 243 10.52 -3.45 8.99
N ARG A 244 11.45 -4.26 8.45
CA ARG A 244 11.68 -5.64 8.92
C ARG A 244 12.07 -5.69 10.40
N ASN A 245 12.92 -4.77 10.84
CA ASN A 245 13.40 -4.74 12.23
C ASN A 245 12.36 -4.17 13.20
N LEU A 246 11.56 -3.18 12.77
CA LEU A 246 10.54 -2.55 13.61
C LEU A 246 9.20 -3.31 13.61
N ARG A 247 8.97 -4.23 12.66
CA ARG A 247 7.69 -4.92 12.45
C ARG A 247 7.01 -5.42 13.71
N GLY A 248 7.73 -6.15 14.57
CA GLY A 248 7.15 -6.69 15.81
C GLY A 248 6.61 -5.59 16.73
N LEU A 249 7.40 -4.52 16.92
CA LEU A 249 7.02 -3.37 17.74
C LEU A 249 5.86 -2.57 17.12
N LEU A 250 5.85 -2.42 15.78
CA LEU A 250 4.78 -1.72 15.08
C LEU A 250 3.44 -2.46 15.22
N ILE A 251 3.44 -3.78 15.04
CA ILE A 251 2.27 -4.66 15.20
C ILE A 251 1.77 -4.62 16.65
N GLU A 252 2.64 -4.86 17.62
CA GLU A 252 2.28 -4.92 19.05
C GLU A 252 1.66 -3.61 19.56
N ASP A 253 2.10 -2.46 19.04
CA ASP A 253 1.57 -1.13 19.35
C ASP A 253 0.41 -0.67 18.44
N THR A 254 0.01 -1.42 17.40
CA THR A 254 -0.97 -0.95 16.39
C THR A 254 -2.28 -0.47 17.01
N VAL A 255 -2.92 -1.27 17.87
CA VAL A 255 -4.24 -0.91 18.44
C VAL A 255 -4.16 0.36 19.28
N ASN A 256 -3.07 0.56 20.05
CA ASN A 256 -2.87 1.78 20.83
C ASN A 256 -2.63 2.99 19.92
N PHE A 257 -1.80 2.83 18.89
CA PHE A 257 -1.52 3.87 17.93
C PHE A 257 -2.76 4.30 17.14
N GLU A 258 -3.51 3.35 16.57
CA GLU A 258 -4.72 3.64 15.78
C GLU A 258 -5.78 4.35 16.64
N ARG A 259 -6.07 3.83 17.85
CA ARG A 259 -7.01 4.48 18.78
C ARG A 259 -6.61 5.93 19.09
N ASN A 260 -5.34 6.15 19.46
CA ASN A 260 -4.84 7.49 19.77
C ASN A 260 -4.88 8.42 18.55
N TYR A 261 -4.56 7.90 17.36
CA TYR A 261 -4.65 8.64 16.10
C TYR A 261 -6.09 9.05 15.79
N HIS A 262 -7.05 8.12 15.84
CA HIS A 262 -8.47 8.40 15.56
C HIS A 262 -9.10 9.33 16.59
N LEU A 263 -8.91 9.07 17.89
CA LEU A 263 -9.42 9.93 18.96
C LEU A 263 -8.80 11.33 18.90
N GLY A 264 -7.49 11.44 18.63
CA GLY A 264 -6.81 12.72 18.44
C GLY A 264 -7.39 13.53 17.28
N LYS A 265 -7.69 12.89 16.13
CA LYS A 265 -8.34 13.54 14.99
C LYS A 265 -9.79 13.93 15.30
N LEU A 266 -10.54 13.11 16.03
CA LEU A 266 -11.92 13.38 16.41
C LEU A 266 -12.02 14.59 17.35
N VAL A 267 -11.24 14.61 18.44
CA VAL A 267 -11.19 15.72 19.40
C VAL A 267 -10.74 17.03 18.74
N GLN A 268 -9.87 16.97 17.73
CA GLN A 268 -9.43 18.13 16.95
C GLN A 268 -10.42 18.60 15.88
N GLY A 269 -11.56 17.92 15.68
CA GLY A 269 -12.50 18.22 14.59
C GLY A 269 -11.92 17.98 13.19
N ARG A 270 -10.92 17.08 13.08
CA ARG A 270 -10.18 16.75 11.85
C ARG A 270 -10.44 15.33 11.34
N ALA A 271 -11.36 14.60 11.96
CA ALA A 271 -11.79 13.30 11.48
C ALA A 271 -12.53 13.44 10.13
N ARG A 272 -12.17 12.60 9.16
CA ARG A 272 -12.85 12.48 7.86
C ARG A 272 -13.74 11.22 7.81
N ILE A 273 -14.34 10.87 8.94
CA ILE A 273 -15.11 9.63 9.14
C ILE A 273 -16.42 10.00 9.85
N ASN A 274 -17.54 9.61 9.27
CA ASN A 274 -18.87 9.78 9.84
C ASN A 274 -19.19 8.68 10.87
N LEU A 275 -18.94 8.98 12.14
CA LEU A 275 -19.22 8.06 13.25
C LEU A 275 -20.72 7.81 13.45
N GLU A 276 -21.58 8.81 13.24
CA GLU A 276 -23.03 8.67 13.39
C GLU A 276 -23.59 7.65 12.38
N ALA A 277 -23.10 7.69 11.14
CA ALA A 277 -23.45 6.69 10.12
C ALA A 277 -22.99 5.26 10.51
N ALA A 278 -21.79 5.12 11.08
CA ALA A 278 -21.29 3.83 11.56
C ALA A 278 -22.08 3.28 12.77
N GLN A 279 -22.48 4.15 13.70
CA GLN A 279 -23.34 3.83 14.85
C GLN A 279 -24.75 3.42 14.40
N HIS A 280 -25.34 4.16 13.46
CA HIS A 280 -26.66 3.86 12.90
C HIS A 280 -26.66 2.53 12.12
N TRP A 281 -25.64 2.29 11.29
CA TRP A 281 -25.43 1.01 10.62
C TRP A 281 -25.40 -0.16 11.62
N TYR A 282 -24.55 -0.07 12.65
CA TYR A 282 -24.40 -1.14 13.64
C TYR A 282 -25.70 -1.36 14.45
N SER A 283 -26.42 -0.29 14.79
CA SER A 283 -27.71 -0.37 15.49
C SER A 283 -28.79 -1.04 14.64
N SER A 284 -28.86 -0.71 13.34
CA SER A 284 -29.77 -1.33 12.37
C SER A 284 -29.48 -2.82 12.21
N GLU A 285 -28.21 -3.19 12.07
CA GLU A 285 -27.79 -4.59 11.98
C GLU A 285 -28.03 -5.35 13.29
N GLY A 286 -27.91 -4.69 14.44
CA GLY A 286 -28.32 -5.22 15.74
C GLY A 286 -29.80 -5.60 15.79
N LEU A 287 -30.69 -4.75 15.32
CA LEU A 287 -32.13 -5.07 15.22
C LEU A 287 -32.38 -6.25 14.27
N ARG A 288 -31.64 -6.32 13.15
CA ARG A 288 -31.78 -7.38 12.13
C ARG A 288 -31.27 -8.74 12.60
N LEU A 289 -30.08 -8.80 13.20
CA LEU A 289 -29.30 -10.03 13.39
C LEU A 289 -29.29 -10.60 14.81
N ARG A 290 -29.70 -9.83 15.83
CA ARG A 290 -29.65 -10.27 17.25
C ARG A 290 -30.42 -11.55 17.54
N HIS A 291 -31.47 -11.86 16.77
CA HIS A 291 -32.25 -13.09 16.90
C HIS A 291 -31.51 -14.36 16.42
N LEU A 292 -30.45 -14.22 15.61
CA LEU A 292 -29.60 -15.31 15.14
C LEU A 292 -28.42 -15.59 16.09
N CYS A 293 -28.22 -14.74 17.11
CA CYS A 293 -27.08 -14.83 18.00
C CYS A 293 -27.26 -15.95 19.05
N THR A 294 -26.15 -16.62 19.37
CA THR A 294 -26.12 -17.75 20.31
C THR A 294 -25.51 -17.41 21.67
N SER A 295 -24.79 -16.30 21.75
CA SER A 295 -24.19 -15.79 23.00
C SER A 295 -25.26 -15.51 24.07
N PRO A 296 -25.04 -15.91 25.34
CA PRO A 296 -25.98 -15.62 26.41
C PRO A 296 -26.15 -14.11 26.61
N LEU A 297 -27.40 -13.64 26.76
CA LEU A 297 -27.75 -12.23 27.04
C LEU A 297 -27.04 -11.62 28.27
N LYS A 298 -26.42 -12.44 29.13
CA LYS A 298 -25.64 -12.01 30.30
C LYS A 298 -24.23 -11.53 29.95
N ASP A 299 -23.69 -11.88 28.78
CA ASP A 299 -22.39 -11.43 28.28
C ASP A 299 -22.62 -10.42 27.14
N SER A 300 -23.02 -9.20 27.54
CA SER A 300 -23.37 -8.13 26.59
C SER A 300 -22.23 -7.84 25.60
N THR A 301 -20.98 -7.87 26.09
CA THR A 301 -19.77 -7.67 25.29
C THR A 301 -19.58 -8.72 24.21
N ARG A 302 -19.78 -10.02 24.50
CA ARG A 302 -19.73 -11.06 23.46
C ARG A 302 -20.91 -10.99 22.51
N LEU A 303 -22.10 -10.65 22.99
CA LEU A 303 -23.27 -10.48 22.14
C LEU A 303 -23.09 -9.34 21.13
N GLN A 304 -22.55 -8.20 21.57
CA GLN A 304 -22.20 -7.07 20.71
C GLN A 304 -21.19 -7.49 19.62
N LEU A 305 -20.13 -8.21 20.00
CA LEU A 305 -19.15 -8.75 19.05
C LEU A 305 -19.76 -9.80 18.10
N GLU A 306 -20.64 -10.70 18.56
CA GLU A 306 -21.33 -11.67 17.69
C GLU A 306 -22.24 -10.97 16.66
N VAL A 307 -22.98 -9.94 17.06
CA VAL A 307 -23.76 -9.09 16.15
C VAL A 307 -22.85 -8.44 15.12
N PHE A 308 -21.73 -7.84 15.54
CA PHE A 308 -20.76 -7.20 14.64
C PHE A 308 -20.16 -8.20 13.63
N ILE A 309 -19.75 -9.39 14.08
CA ILE A 309 -19.25 -10.47 13.22
C ILE A 309 -20.29 -10.82 12.15
N ARG A 310 -21.54 -11.08 12.57
CA ARG A 310 -22.62 -11.44 11.64
C ARG A 310 -22.90 -10.31 10.63
N ALA A 311 -22.87 -9.05 11.06
CA ALA A 311 -23.05 -7.89 10.17
C ALA A 311 -21.95 -7.80 9.11
N VAL A 312 -20.68 -7.92 9.51
CA VAL A 312 -19.52 -7.91 8.60
C VAL A 312 -19.57 -9.09 7.62
N VAL A 313 -19.91 -10.28 8.09
CA VAL A 313 -20.03 -11.47 7.24
C VAL A 313 -21.20 -11.34 6.25
N SER A 314 -22.37 -10.85 6.68
CA SER A 314 -23.51 -10.61 5.79
C SER A 314 -23.18 -9.57 4.69
N LEU A 315 -22.38 -8.56 5.00
CA LEU A 315 -21.83 -7.64 3.99
C LEU A 315 -20.84 -8.31 3.01
N LEU A 316 -20.18 -9.41 3.36
CA LEU A 316 -19.28 -10.13 2.44
C LEU A 316 -20.02 -11.06 1.47
N PHE A 317 -21.25 -11.47 1.78
CA PHE A 317 -22.10 -12.31 0.93
C PHE A 317 -23.14 -11.52 0.12
N SER A 318 -23.34 -10.24 0.43
CA SER A 318 -24.30 -9.35 -0.24
C SER A 318 -23.86 -8.96 -1.66
N GLN A 319 -24.75 -9.18 -2.64
CA GLN A 319 -24.61 -8.67 -4.01
C GLN A 319 -25.09 -7.22 -4.18
N ASP A 320 -25.78 -6.65 -3.19
CA ASP A 320 -26.34 -5.29 -3.32
C ASP A 320 -25.21 -4.25 -3.34
N PRO A 321 -25.05 -3.47 -4.41
CA PRO A 321 -24.01 -2.44 -4.48
C PRO A 321 -24.21 -1.30 -3.47
N HIS A 322 -25.41 -1.15 -2.88
CA HIS A 322 -25.66 -0.19 -1.80
C HIS A 322 -25.27 -0.70 -0.41
N ASN A 323 -24.99 -1.99 -0.25
CA ASN A 323 -24.48 -2.58 0.99
C ASN A 323 -22.95 -2.41 1.06
N GLU A 324 -22.53 -1.18 1.36
CA GLU A 324 -21.12 -0.84 1.58
C GLU A 324 -20.69 -1.02 3.05
N PHE A 325 -19.38 -1.15 3.28
CA PHE A 325 -18.83 -1.16 4.64
C PHE A 325 -18.78 0.26 5.20
N PRO A 326 -19.05 0.47 6.51
CA PRO A 326 -18.93 1.79 7.15
C PRO A 326 -17.56 2.45 6.94
N GLU A 327 -17.54 3.79 6.92
CA GLU A 327 -16.30 4.59 6.74
C GLU A 327 -15.20 4.30 7.77
N THR A 328 -15.52 3.73 8.93
CA THR A 328 -14.52 3.24 9.90
C THR A 328 -13.58 2.19 9.31
N PHE A 329 -14.01 1.44 8.28
CA PHE A 329 -13.18 0.46 7.57
C PHE A 329 -12.30 1.07 6.47
N TYR A 330 -12.10 2.39 6.41
CA TYR A 330 -11.38 3.05 5.31
C TYR A 330 -9.94 2.52 5.06
N LEU A 331 -9.29 1.93 6.07
CA LEU A 331 -7.97 1.30 5.94
C LEU A 331 -8.02 -0.11 5.34
N ASP A 332 -9.18 -0.78 5.40
CA ASP A 332 -9.42 -2.15 4.96
C ASP A 332 -10.31 -2.26 3.71
N GLN A 333 -10.81 -1.15 3.15
CA GLN A 333 -11.76 -1.17 2.02
C GLN A 333 -11.30 -2.04 0.83
N ASP A 334 -10.04 -1.93 0.41
CA ASP A 334 -9.49 -2.75 -0.67
C ASP A 334 -9.36 -4.24 -0.28
N ARG A 335 -8.97 -4.53 0.97
CA ARG A 335 -8.92 -5.90 1.51
C ARG A 335 -10.31 -6.53 1.57
N LEU A 336 -11.29 -5.81 2.09
CA LEU A 336 -12.69 -6.25 2.18
C LEU A 336 -13.35 -6.42 0.81
N ARG A 337 -13.03 -5.55 -0.16
CA ARG A 337 -13.46 -5.72 -1.56
C ARG A 337 -12.93 -7.02 -2.16
N ASN A 338 -11.64 -7.30 -1.97
CA ASN A 338 -11.01 -8.54 -2.45
C ASN A 338 -11.55 -9.78 -1.72
N LEU A 339 -11.88 -9.67 -0.41
CA LEU A 339 -12.50 -10.76 0.35
C LEU A 339 -13.95 -11.02 -0.10
N ARG A 340 -14.76 -9.97 -0.33
CA ARG A 340 -16.12 -10.08 -0.89
C ARG A 340 -16.09 -10.79 -2.24
N ALA A 341 -15.22 -10.36 -3.15
CA ALA A 341 -15.09 -11.01 -4.45
C ALA A 341 -14.57 -12.47 -4.33
N GLY A 342 -13.66 -12.77 -3.39
CA GLY A 342 -13.21 -14.14 -3.11
C GLY A 342 -14.29 -15.05 -2.52
N VAL A 343 -15.21 -14.49 -1.72
CA VAL A 343 -16.41 -15.16 -1.24
C VAL A 343 -17.39 -15.41 -2.39
N HIS A 344 -17.64 -14.41 -3.24
CA HIS A 344 -18.50 -14.53 -4.41
C HIS A 344 -17.98 -15.59 -5.40
N ASP A 345 -16.66 -15.69 -5.59
CA ASP A 345 -16.03 -16.78 -6.34
C ASP A 345 -16.43 -18.15 -5.78
N LEU A 346 -16.38 -18.36 -4.46
CA LEU A 346 -16.81 -19.63 -3.85
C LEU A 346 -18.28 -19.93 -4.15
N VAL A 347 -19.17 -18.94 -4.07
CA VAL A 347 -20.60 -19.10 -4.42
C VAL A 347 -20.74 -19.54 -5.90
N PHE A 348 -20.03 -18.90 -6.84
CA PHE A 348 -20.07 -19.28 -8.25
C PHE A 348 -19.48 -20.68 -8.52
N PHE A 349 -18.43 -21.07 -7.80
CA PHE A 349 -17.91 -22.44 -7.86
C PHE A 349 -18.95 -23.46 -7.38
N GLU A 350 -19.64 -23.21 -6.28
CA GLU A 350 -20.71 -24.12 -5.81
C GLU A 350 -21.87 -24.20 -6.80
N ILE A 351 -22.31 -23.09 -7.41
CA ILE A 351 -23.31 -23.10 -8.51
C ILE A 351 -22.83 -23.97 -9.69
N CYS A 352 -21.57 -23.85 -10.08
CA CYS A 352 -20.97 -24.68 -11.13
C CYS A 352 -20.94 -26.17 -10.75
N PHE A 353 -20.67 -26.51 -9.49
CA PHE A 353 -20.67 -27.90 -9.01
C PHE A 353 -22.09 -28.48 -8.89
N THR A 354 -23.07 -27.68 -8.50
CA THR A 354 -24.50 -28.07 -8.50
C THR A 354 -24.94 -28.38 -9.94
N LEU A 355 -24.63 -27.52 -10.91
CA LEU A 355 -24.94 -27.77 -12.33
C LEU A 355 -24.17 -28.98 -12.88
N PHE A 356 -22.90 -29.16 -12.52
CA PHE A 356 -22.12 -30.34 -12.89
C PHE A 356 -22.73 -31.65 -12.37
N SER A 357 -23.25 -31.63 -11.14
CA SER A 357 -23.98 -32.76 -10.54
C SER A 357 -25.25 -33.09 -11.32
N GLN A 358 -26.01 -32.07 -11.72
CA GLN A 358 -27.23 -32.21 -12.53
C GLN A 358 -26.91 -32.78 -13.92
N LEU A 359 -25.85 -32.30 -14.59
CA LEU A 359 -25.38 -32.83 -15.87
C LEU A 359 -24.97 -34.30 -15.78
N LEU A 360 -24.18 -34.67 -14.77
CA LEU A 360 -23.78 -36.07 -14.54
C LEU A 360 -24.99 -36.98 -14.30
N THR A 361 -25.97 -36.51 -13.52
CA THR A 361 -27.23 -37.23 -13.26
C THR A 361 -28.02 -37.43 -14.55
N GLY A 362 -28.14 -36.38 -15.39
CA GLY A 362 -28.77 -36.46 -16.72
C GLY A 362 -28.06 -37.41 -17.70
N LEU A 363 -26.74 -37.60 -17.54
CA LEU A 363 -25.94 -38.60 -18.27
C LEU A 363 -25.97 -40.00 -17.62
N GLY A 364 -26.84 -40.23 -16.65
CA GLY A 364 -27.03 -41.52 -15.98
C GLY A 364 -25.92 -41.90 -14.99
N HIS A 365 -25.17 -40.93 -14.45
CA HIS A 365 -24.36 -41.17 -13.26
C HIS A 365 -25.25 -41.28 -12.02
N GLN A 366 -24.89 -42.18 -11.11
CA GLN A 366 -25.54 -42.34 -9.81
C GLN A 366 -24.43 -42.45 -8.76
N GLY A 367 -24.17 -41.35 -8.05
CA GLY A 367 -23.08 -41.25 -7.07
C GLY A 367 -22.64 -39.81 -6.81
N PRO A 368 -21.93 -39.56 -5.70
CA PRO A 368 -21.31 -38.26 -5.43
C PRO A 368 -20.10 -38.03 -6.32
N ILE A 369 -19.84 -36.77 -6.68
CA ILE A 369 -18.64 -36.38 -7.43
C ILE A 369 -17.39 -36.62 -6.59
N PRO A 370 -16.36 -37.33 -7.09
CA PRO A 370 -15.09 -37.47 -6.38
C PRO A 370 -14.43 -36.11 -6.12
N PRO A 371 -13.82 -35.87 -4.94
CA PRO A 371 -13.19 -34.60 -4.61
C PRO A 371 -12.04 -34.24 -5.58
N THR A 372 -11.35 -35.24 -6.13
CA THR A 372 -10.35 -35.08 -7.20
C THR A 372 -10.96 -34.53 -8.48
N THR A 373 -12.12 -35.03 -8.93
CA THR A 373 -12.87 -34.49 -10.07
C THR A 373 -13.29 -33.04 -9.82
N ARG A 374 -13.76 -32.73 -8.59
CA ARG A 374 -14.12 -31.37 -8.18
C ARG A 374 -12.94 -30.40 -8.22
N HIS A 375 -11.76 -30.85 -7.76
CA HIS A 375 -10.52 -30.08 -7.82
C HIS A 375 -10.04 -29.84 -9.26
N ILE A 376 -9.99 -30.89 -10.11
CA ILE A 376 -9.59 -30.79 -11.52
C ILE A 376 -10.51 -29.82 -12.29
N LEU A 377 -11.82 -29.90 -12.04
CA LEU A 377 -12.79 -28.97 -12.61
C LEU A 377 -12.53 -27.54 -12.12
N ARG A 378 -12.35 -27.30 -10.81
CA ARG A 378 -12.00 -25.98 -10.26
C ARG A 378 -10.78 -25.37 -10.98
N THR A 379 -9.69 -26.12 -11.06
CA THR A 379 -8.44 -25.67 -11.71
C THR A 379 -8.67 -25.31 -13.18
N SER A 380 -9.50 -26.09 -13.88
CA SER A 380 -9.86 -25.81 -15.28
C SER A 380 -10.72 -24.54 -15.42
N LEU A 381 -11.67 -24.32 -14.51
CA LEU A 381 -12.51 -23.12 -14.51
C LEU A 381 -11.72 -21.86 -14.13
N THR A 382 -10.81 -21.93 -13.15
CA THR A 382 -9.89 -20.84 -12.83
C THR A 382 -9.03 -20.46 -14.03
N ALA A 383 -8.49 -21.46 -14.76
CA ALA A 383 -7.70 -21.19 -15.97
C ALA A 383 -8.49 -20.47 -17.09
N ILE A 384 -9.81 -20.69 -17.18
CA ILE A 384 -10.71 -19.97 -18.10
C ILE A 384 -10.94 -18.53 -17.65
N LEU A 385 -11.13 -18.31 -16.34
CA LEU A 385 -11.39 -16.98 -15.78
C LEU A 385 -10.15 -16.07 -15.82
N GLY A 386 -8.94 -16.64 -15.77
CA GLY A 386 -7.67 -15.95 -15.92
C GLY A 386 -6.70 -16.22 -14.77
N GLY A 387 -5.51 -15.63 -14.82
CA GLY A 387 -4.46 -15.77 -13.79
C GLY A 387 -4.73 -15.00 -12.48
N GLY A 388 -5.98 -14.63 -12.19
CA GLY A 388 -6.36 -13.88 -11.00
C GLY A 388 -6.52 -14.79 -9.77
N THR A 389 -6.20 -14.27 -8.59
CA THR A 389 -6.51 -14.95 -7.32
C THR A 389 -7.97 -14.82 -6.92
N VAL A 390 -8.66 -13.81 -7.46
CA VAL A 390 -10.05 -13.44 -7.20
C VAL A 390 -10.65 -12.83 -8.48
N HIS A 391 -11.92 -13.11 -8.78
CA HIS A 391 -12.58 -12.68 -10.01
C HIS A 391 -13.80 -11.79 -9.73
N SER A 392 -14.17 -10.96 -10.71
CA SER A 392 -15.39 -10.15 -10.64
C SER A 392 -16.61 -10.95 -11.13
N VAL A 393 -17.81 -10.59 -10.65
CA VAL A 393 -19.09 -11.13 -11.17
C VAL A 393 -19.17 -10.99 -12.69
N HIS A 394 -18.65 -9.89 -13.25
CA HIS A 394 -18.60 -9.64 -14.68
C HIS A 394 -17.72 -10.66 -15.43
N GLN A 395 -16.57 -11.03 -14.86
CA GLN A 395 -15.66 -12.03 -15.44
C GLN A 395 -16.34 -13.41 -15.54
N TRP A 396 -17.11 -13.82 -14.52
CA TRP A 396 -17.90 -15.05 -14.55
C TRP A 396 -19.00 -15.01 -15.62
N LEU A 397 -19.72 -13.89 -15.75
CA LEU A 397 -20.82 -13.75 -16.71
C LEU A 397 -20.34 -13.73 -18.17
N ILE A 398 -19.20 -13.08 -18.45
CA ILE A 398 -18.56 -13.11 -19.78
C ILE A 398 -18.12 -14.52 -20.14
N ASN A 399 -17.45 -15.22 -19.22
CA ASN A 399 -16.89 -16.54 -19.50
C ASN A 399 -17.90 -17.71 -19.40
N CYS A 400 -19.18 -17.42 -19.14
CA CYS A 400 -20.23 -18.40 -18.92
C CYS A 400 -20.35 -19.46 -20.04
N GLU A 401 -20.12 -19.09 -21.31
CA GLU A 401 -20.12 -20.02 -22.44
C GLU A 401 -18.92 -21.00 -22.41
N TYR A 402 -17.71 -20.49 -22.13
CA TYR A 402 -16.50 -21.30 -21.98
C TYR A 402 -16.57 -22.22 -20.75
N ILE A 403 -17.07 -21.70 -19.62
CA ILE A 403 -17.34 -22.48 -18.40
C ILE A 403 -18.33 -23.61 -18.71
N SER A 404 -19.40 -23.33 -19.45
CA SER A 404 -20.42 -24.33 -19.81
C SER A 404 -19.88 -25.41 -20.74
N LEU A 405 -19.04 -25.04 -21.71
CA LEU A 405 -18.32 -25.99 -22.56
C LEU A 405 -17.44 -26.91 -21.70
N GLU A 406 -16.71 -26.34 -20.74
CA GLU A 406 -15.80 -27.08 -19.87
C GLU A 406 -16.53 -28.01 -18.89
N LEU A 407 -17.65 -27.56 -18.30
CA LEU A 407 -18.55 -28.38 -17.48
C LEU A 407 -19.06 -29.61 -18.26
N VAL A 408 -19.55 -29.40 -19.49
CA VAL A 408 -20.01 -30.49 -20.37
C VAL A 408 -18.85 -31.41 -20.76
N ARG A 409 -17.66 -30.87 -21.05
CA ARG A 409 -16.46 -31.64 -21.40
C ARG A 409 -16.04 -32.57 -20.27
N HIS A 410 -15.96 -32.08 -19.03
CA HIS A 410 -15.67 -32.91 -17.86
C HIS A 410 -16.78 -33.93 -17.58
N ALA A 411 -18.05 -33.57 -17.78
CA ALA A 411 -19.17 -34.46 -17.50
C ALA A 411 -19.22 -35.65 -18.49
N LEU A 412 -18.98 -35.38 -19.78
CA LEU A 412 -18.84 -36.42 -20.80
C LEU A 412 -17.60 -37.29 -20.58
N HIS A 413 -16.46 -36.68 -20.25
CA HIS A 413 -15.22 -37.40 -19.94
C HIS A 413 -15.39 -38.35 -18.73
N HIS A 414 -16.03 -37.90 -17.65
CA HIS A 414 -16.32 -38.70 -16.46
C HIS A 414 -17.25 -39.91 -16.75
N ARG A 415 -17.98 -39.88 -17.88
CA ARG A 415 -18.82 -41.00 -18.35
C ARG A 415 -18.13 -41.88 -19.40
N GLY A 416 -16.86 -41.61 -19.73
CA GLY A 416 -16.10 -42.33 -20.75
C GLY A 416 -16.32 -41.85 -22.19
N PHE A 417 -17.11 -40.79 -22.41
CA PHE A 417 -17.33 -40.22 -23.74
C PHE A 417 -16.18 -39.26 -24.11
N LEU A 418 -15.07 -39.84 -24.54
CA LEU A 418 -13.90 -39.10 -25.04
C LEU A 418 -14.22 -38.39 -26.36
N HIS A 419 -13.77 -37.14 -26.49
CA HIS A 419 -13.86 -36.30 -27.70
C HIS A 419 -15.27 -36.05 -28.27
N THR A 420 -16.33 -36.34 -27.53
CA THR A 420 -17.72 -36.06 -27.95
C THR A 420 -18.08 -34.59 -27.73
N TYR A 421 -18.48 -33.88 -28.78
CA TYR A 421 -19.03 -32.52 -28.70
C TYR A 421 -20.55 -32.55 -28.91
N ASN A 422 -21.29 -31.83 -28.07
CA ASN A 422 -22.75 -31.71 -28.17
C ASN A 422 -23.17 -30.24 -28.01
N ALA A 423 -23.33 -29.55 -29.15
CA ALA A 423 -23.68 -28.13 -29.20
C ALA A 423 -24.98 -27.80 -28.45
N ASN A 424 -26.01 -28.65 -28.56
CA ASN A 424 -27.30 -28.44 -27.91
C ASN A 424 -27.17 -28.54 -26.38
N LEU A 425 -26.38 -29.50 -25.88
CA LEU A 425 -26.12 -29.64 -24.44
C LEU A 425 -25.29 -28.48 -23.90
N VAL A 426 -24.28 -28.00 -24.63
CA VAL A 426 -23.49 -26.82 -24.25
C VAL A 426 -24.35 -25.55 -24.23
N GLY A 427 -25.17 -25.32 -25.26
CA GLY A 427 -26.09 -24.17 -25.33
C GLY A 427 -27.13 -24.18 -24.21
N HIS A 428 -27.72 -25.35 -23.90
CA HIS A 428 -28.64 -25.50 -22.77
C HIS A 428 -27.93 -25.26 -21.43
N THR A 429 -26.72 -25.82 -21.24
CA THR A 429 -25.90 -25.61 -20.04
C THR A 429 -25.58 -24.13 -19.85
N SER A 430 -25.24 -23.40 -20.90
CA SER A 430 -24.95 -21.96 -20.82
C SER A 430 -26.16 -21.12 -20.43
N TYR A 431 -27.34 -21.44 -20.98
CA TYR A 431 -28.59 -20.80 -20.56
C TYR A 431 -28.89 -21.06 -19.08
N VAL A 432 -28.80 -22.31 -18.63
CA VAL A 432 -29.04 -22.68 -17.22
C VAL A 432 -28.00 -22.08 -16.28
N LEU A 433 -26.71 -22.09 -16.65
CA LEU A 433 -25.65 -21.52 -15.82
C LEU A 433 -25.82 -20.01 -15.63
N ARG A 434 -26.05 -19.26 -16.72
CA ARG A 434 -26.30 -17.81 -16.66
C ARG A 434 -27.53 -17.49 -15.82
N LYS A 435 -28.58 -18.30 -15.90
CA LYS A 435 -29.78 -18.17 -15.06
C LYS A 435 -29.45 -18.40 -13.57
N ASN A 436 -28.81 -19.53 -13.24
CA ASN A 436 -28.50 -19.90 -11.86
C ASN A 436 -27.51 -18.92 -11.19
N MET A 437 -26.57 -18.34 -11.94
CA MET A 437 -25.65 -17.29 -11.46
C MET A 437 -26.35 -16.00 -11.02
N LEU A 438 -27.59 -15.76 -11.47
CA LEU A 438 -28.39 -14.57 -11.12
C LEU A 438 -29.50 -14.92 -10.13
N GLU A 439 -30.25 -15.99 -10.36
CA GLU A 439 -31.44 -16.35 -9.56
C GLU A 439 -31.09 -17.19 -8.32
N SER A 440 -30.15 -18.13 -8.42
CA SER A 440 -29.79 -19.06 -7.33
C SER A 440 -28.54 -18.65 -6.55
N PHE A 441 -27.94 -17.49 -6.84
CA PHE A 441 -26.78 -17.00 -6.08
C PHE A 441 -27.09 -16.87 -4.60
N ARG A 442 -28.24 -16.27 -4.28
CA ARG A 442 -28.63 -16.02 -2.88
C ARG A 442 -28.76 -17.31 -2.08
N GLU A 443 -29.35 -18.36 -2.65
CA GLU A 443 -29.52 -19.66 -1.99
C GLU A 443 -28.16 -20.28 -1.60
N HIS A 444 -27.21 -20.30 -2.55
CA HIS A 444 -25.86 -20.81 -2.30
C HIS A 444 -25.03 -19.87 -1.39
N ALA A 445 -25.30 -18.56 -1.43
CA ALA A 445 -24.68 -17.58 -0.56
C ALA A 445 -25.16 -17.74 0.90
N ASP A 446 -26.46 -17.89 1.14
CA ASP A 446 -27.05 -18.06 2.47
C ASP A 446 -26.51 -19.33 3.17
N GLU A 447 -26.35 -20.45 2.43
CA GLU A 447 -25.74 -21.70 2.94
C GLU A 447 -24.25 -21.52 3.33
N LEU A 448 -23.48 -20.84 2.47
CA LEU A 448 -22.07 -20.56 2.75
C LEU A 448 -21.90 -19.50 3.86
N GLU A 449 -22.77 -18.49 3.94
CA GLU A 449 -22.79 -17.45 4.98
C GLU A 449 -22.97 -18.09 6.36
N ALA A 450 -23.89 -19.05 6.50
CA ALA A 450 -24.09 -19.78 7.76
C ALA A 450 -22.84 -20.58 8.17
N SER A 451 -22.19 -21.25 7.23
CA SER A 451 -20.95 -22.02 7.47
C SER A 451 -19.76 -21.12 7.83
N PHE A 452 -19.58 -20.02 7.08
CA PHE A 452 -18.54 -19.02 7.35
C PHE A 452 -18.76 -18.31 8.68
N SER A 453 -19.98 -17.88 8.99
CA SER A 453 -20.33 -17.22 10.25
C SER A 453 -19.92 -18.07 11.45
N ASN A 454 -20.24 -19.37 11.46
CA ASN A 454 -19.88 -20.27 12.55
C ASN A 454 -18.36 -20.47 12.69
N ARG A 455 -17.63 -20.57 11.57
CA ARG A 455 -16.16 -20.74 11.58
C ARG A 455 -15.44 -19.46 12.01
N ILE A 456 -15.89 -18.30 11.55
CA ILE A 456 -15.38 -16.99 11.94
C ILE A 456 -15.69 -16.74 13.42
N LEU A 457 -16.90 -17.05 13.90
CA LEU A 457 -17.25 -16.96 15.33
C LEU A 457 -16.35 -17.84 16.20
N ALA A 458 -16.06 -19.07 15.79
CA ALA A 458 -15.15 -19.95 16.52
C ALA A 458 -13.71 -19.37 16.56
N CYS A 459 -13.20 -18.91 15.42
CA CYS A 459 -11.87 -18.31 15.29
C CYS A 459 -11.73 -16.99 16.07
N VAL A 460 -12.74 -16.12 16.05
CA VAL A 460 -12.73 -14.86 16.79
C VAL A 460 -12.80 -15.14 18.30
N ASN A 461 -13.62 -16.10 18.74
CA ASN A 461 -13.70 -16.47 20.15
C ASN A 461 -12.41 -17.10 20.71
N SER A 462 -11.64 -17.84 19.91
CA SER A 462 -10.33 -18.36 20.35
C SER A 462 -9.24 -17.29 20.44
N HIS A 463 -9.45 -16.13 19.81
CA HIS A 463 -8.43 -15.07 19.66
C HIS A 463 -8.84 -13.70 20.24
N ILE A 464 -10.01 -13.59 20.89
CA ILE A 464 -10.54 -12.33 21.46
C ILE A 464 -9.60 -11.65 22.48
N HIS A 465 -8.71 -12.42 23.14
CA HIS A 465 -7.72 -11.94 24.10
C HIS A 465 -6.27 -12.05 23.61
N SER A 466 -6.06 -12.43 22.34
CA SER A 466 -4.72 -12.48 21.73
C SER A 466 -4.18 -11.07 21.48
N SER A 467 -2.87 -10.87 21.63
CA SER A 467 -2.21 -9.63 21.21
C SER A 467 -2.21 -9.50 19.68
N PRO A 468 -2.07 -8.29 19.10
CA PRO A 468 -1.94 -8.13 17.65
C PRO A 468 -0.80 -8.98 17.04
N LEU A 469 0.29 -9.20 17.80
CA LEU A 469 1.40 -10.04 17.35
C LEU A 469 1.04 -11.54 17.35
N ASP A 470 0.25 -12.00 18.32
CA ASP A 470 -0.29 -13.37 18.32
C ASP A 470 -1.28 -13.56 17.16
N LEU A 471 -2.15 -12.58 16.90
CA LEU A 471 -3.08 -12.59 15.77
C LEU A 471 -2.34 -12.68 14.44
N PHE A 472 -1.33 -11.85 14.24
CA PHE A 472 -0.45 -11.89 13.06
C PHE A 472 0.21 -13.25 12.88
N ASN A 473 0.76 -13.83 13.96
CA ASN A 473 1.44 -15.11 13.90
C ASN A 473 0.49 -16.29 13.64
N ALA A 474 -0.72 -16.26 14.20
CA ALA A 474 -1.70 -17.35 14.10
C ALA A 474 -2.54 -17.30 12.80
N LEU A 475 -2.97 -16.11 12.36
CA LEU A 475 -3.97 -15.96 11.30
C LEU A 475 -3.36 -15.63 9.93
N ILE A 476 -2.11 -15.17 9.86
CA ILE A 476 -1.44 -14.88 8.58
C ILE A 476 -0.50 -16.01 8.22
N VAL A 477 -0.91 -16.81 7.23
CA VAL A 477 -0.09 -17.87 6.64
C VAL A 477 1.08 -17.24 5.89
N SER A 478 2.28 -17.81 6.01
CA SER A 478 3.42 -17.42 5.18
C SER A 478 3.36 -18.14 3.84
N ALA A 479 3.51 -17.41 2.74
CA ALA A 479 3.52 -17.97 1.39
C ALA A 479 4.70 -18.95 1.14
N ASN A 480 5.74 -18.91 1.98
CA ASN A 480 6.85 -19.86 1.98
C ASN A 480 7.08 -20.37 3.42
N PRO A 481 6.49 -21.51 3.83
CA PRO A 481 6.88 -22.15 5.08
C PRO A 481 8.37 -22.54 5.01
N PRO A 482 9.15 -22.41 6.11
CA PRO A 482 10.53 -22.84 6.12
C PRO A 482 10.61 -24.36 5.83
N PRO A 483 11.62 -24.83 5.09
CA PRO A 483 11.75 -26.25 4.79
C PRO A 483 11.85 -27.07 6.10
N PRO A 484 11.25 -28.27 6.17
CA PRO A 484 11.32 -29.09 7.36
C PRO A 484 12.78 -29.43 7.70
N PRO A 485 13.13 -29.54 9.00
CA PRO A 485 14.49 -29.86 9.39
C PRO A 485 14.92 -31.22 8.78
N PRO A 486 16.17 -31.35 8.32
CA PRO A 486 16.64 -32.60 7.74
C PRO A 486 16.52 -33.74 8.77
N PRO A 487 16.10 -34.94 8.36
CA PRO A 487 15.97 -36.07 9.28
C PRO A 487 17.33 -36.41 9.92
N PRO A 488 17.32 -36.88 11.17
CA PRO A 488 18.57 -37.21 11.88
C PRO A 488 19.38 -38.26 11.10
N PRO A 489 20.72 -38.13 11.07
CA PRO A 489 21.57 -38.99 10.25
C PRO A 489 21.66 -40.40 10.83
N GLY A 490 20.77 -41.27 10.35
CA GLY A 490 20.80 -42.70 10.66
C GLY A 490 19.42 -43.33 10.62
N TYR A 491 19.01 -43.84 9.45
CA TYR A 491 18.36 -45.15 9.26
C TYR A 491 18.14 -45.36 7.75
N SER A 492 19.08 -46.03 7.10
CA SER A 492 18.91 -46.52 5.73
C SER A 492 17.96 -47.73 5.74
N GLY A 493 16.76 -47.59 5.18
CA GLY A 493 15.77 -48.67 5.20
C GLY A 493 14.66 -48.51 4.16
N LEU A 494 14.82 -49.20 3.03
CA LEU A 494 13.78 -49.65 2.10
C LEU A 494 12.78 -48.59 1.58
N SER A 495 13.03 -48.11 0.36
CA SER A 495 12.01 -47.41 -0.43
C SER A 495 10.89 -48.39 -0.83
N ILE A 496 9.76 -48.29 -0.16
CA ILE A 496 8.46 -48.75 -0.69
C ILE A 496 7.84 -47.54 -1.38
N GLN A 497 7.53 -47.66 -2.67
CA GLN A 497 6.73 -46.66 -3.37
C GLN A 497 5.31 -46.65 -2.79
N GLN A 498 5.06 -45.77 -1.82
CA GLN A 498 3.69 -45.39 -1.48
C GLN A 498 3.14 -44.52 -2.61
N PRO A 499 1.89 -44.74 -3.06
CA PRO A 499 1.26 -43.84 -4.01
C PRO A 499 1.06 -42.48 -3.36
N VAL A 500 1.57 -41.42 -4.01
CA VAL A 500 1.40 -40.03 -3.58
C VAL A 500 -0.10 -39.75 -3.48
N THR A 501 -0.60 -39.64 -2.24
CA THR A 501 -2.01 -39.39 -1.94
C THR A 501 -2.23 -37.95 -1.46
N ASP A 502 -1.37 -37.03 -1.90
CA ASP A 502 -1.37 -35.61 -1.52
C ASP A 502 -1.89 -34.72 -2.67
N VAL A 503 -3.19 -34.80 -2.95
CA VAL A 503 -3.88 -33.84 -3.86
C VAL A 503 -5.22 -33.34 -3.27
N LEU A 504 -5.46 -33.59 -1.97
CA LEU A 504 -6.65 -33.13 -1.24
C LEU A 504 -6.55 -31.80 -0.44
N PRO A 505 -5.40 -31.09 -0.27
CA PRO A 505 -5.38 -29.88 0.57
C PRO A 505 -6.19 -28.67 0.03
N ALA A 506 -6.16 -28.42 -1.28
CA ALA A 506 -6.38 -27.09 -1.85
C ALA A 506 -7.78 -26.45 -1.65
N TYR A 507 -8.84 -27.25 -1.42
CA TYR A 507 -10.18 -26.70 -1.16
C TYR A 507 -10.35 -26.22 0.29
N ALA A 508 -9.82 -26.98 1.25
CA ALA A 508 -9.80 -26.57 2.66
C ALA A 508 -8.95 -25.31 2.85
N ASP A 509 -7.84 -25.22 2.10
CA ASP A 509 -6.86 -24.14 2.17
C ASP A 509 -7.47 -22.76 1.87
N HIS A 510 -8.06 -22.56 0.67
CA HIS A 510 -8.66 -21.27 0.30
C HIS A 510 -9.84 -20.84 1.19
N SER A 511 -10.70 -21.80 1.59
CA SER A 511 -11.83 -21.48 2.47
C SER A 511 -11.37 -21.19 3.91
N SER A 512 -10.23 -21.73 4.35
CA SER A 512 -9.64 -21.39 5.64
C SER A 512 -8.86 -20.07 5.59
N ASP A 513 -8.17 -19.75 4.50
CA ASP A 513 -7.52 -18.44 4.28
C ASP A 513 -8.53 -17.29 4.41
N LEU A 514 -9.66 -17.37 3.69
CA LEU A 514 -10.71 -16.35 3.77
C LEU A 514 -11.26 -16.20 5.20
N VAL A 515 -11.52 -17.30 5.91
CA VAL A 515 -11.98 -17.26 7.31
C VAL A 515 -10.94 -16.61 8.23
N ASN A 516 -9.66 -16.98 8.10
CA ASN A 516 -8.58 -16.43 8.92
C ASN A 516 -8.41 -14.93 8.68
N ARG A 517 -8.41 -14.50 7.41
CA ARG A 517 -8.24 -13.10 7.02
C ARG A 517 -9.42 -12.22 7.45
N VAL A 518 -10.66 -12.70 7.28
CA VAL A 518 -11.85 -12.00 7.78
C VAL A 518 -11.84 -11.92 9.30
N SER A 519 -11.50 -13.02 9.99
CA SER A 519 -11.40 -13.03 11.46
C SER A 519 -10.33 -12.05 11.97
N HIS A 520 -9.19 -11.94 11.28
CA HIS A 520 -8.13 -11.02 11.65
C HIS A 520 -8.56 -9.55 11.50
N ILE A 521 -9.16 -9.18 10.36
CA ILE A 521 -9.70 -7.83 10.15
C ILE A 521 -10.74 -7.51 11.23
N ILE A 522 -11.69 -8.42 11.49
CA ILE A 522 -12.71 -8.23 12.53
C ILE A 522 -12.09 -8.01 13.91
N LEU A 523 -11.10 -8.82 14.30
CA LEU A 523 -10.44 -8.72 15.60
C LEU A 523 -9.70 -7.39 15.76
N LEU A 524 -8.85 -7.02 14.79
CA LEU A 524 -8.09 -5.77 14.85
C LEU A 524 -9.03 -4.55 14.81
N HIS A 525 -10.01 -4.56 13.90
CA HIS A 525 -11.00 -3.48 13.77
C HIS A 525 -11.87 -3.35 15.02
N TRP A 526 -12.33 -4.46 15.63
CA TRP A 526 -13.10 -4.40 16.87
C TRP A 526 -12.25 -3.93 18.06
N GLN A 527 -10.98 -4.33 18.11
CA GLN A 527 -10.02 -3.82 19.09
C GLN A 527 -9.84 -2.30 18.91
N THR A 528 -9.63 -1.77 17.70
CA THR A 528 -9.48 -0.33 17.47
C THR A 528 -10.80 0.44 17.66
N TRP A 529 -11.85 0.09 16.91
CA TRP A 529 -13.09 0.88 16.77
C TRP A 529 -14.23 0.49 17.71
N GLY A 530 -14.21 -0.70 18.34
CA GLY A 530 -15.32 -1.23 19.14
C GLY A 530 -15.85 -0.23 20.17
N THR A 531 -14.96 0.37 20.96
CA THR A 531 -15.30 1.38 21.98
C THR A 531 -15.37 2.82 21.46
N ILE A 532 -15.05 3.07 20.19
CA ILE A 532 -15.07 4.40 19.57
C ILE A 532 -16.36 4.60 18.77
N ALA A 533 -16.83 3.57 18.07
CA ALA A 533 -17.87 3.67 17.04
C ALA A 533 -19.09 2.75 17.24
N TYR A 534 -19.02 1.70 18.06
CA TYR A 534 -20.10 0.69 18.13
C TYR A 534 -20.68 0.48 19.52
N VAL A 535 -19.84 0.39 20.55
CA VAL A 535 -20.27 0.19 21.95
C VAL A 535 -20.41 1.54 22.64
N THR A 536 -21.56 2.20 22.46
CA THR A 536 -21.92 3.44 23.16
C THR A 536 -22.39 3.16 24.60
N GLU A 537 -22.24 4.14 25.50
CA GLU A 537 -22.42 3.91 26.93
C GLU A 537 -23.87 3.65 27.36
N ASP A 538 -24.86 4.05 26.55
CA ASP A 538 -26.28 3.83 26.84
C ASP A 538 -26.64 2.34 26.99
N GLU A 539 -25.98 1.41 26.28
CA GLU A 539 -26.24 -0.03 26.45
C GLU A 539 -25.66 -0.61 27.76
N ARG A 540 -24.73 0.09 28.44
CA ARG A 540 -24.24 -0.32 29.78
C ARG A 540 -25.25 0.01 30.88
N ALA A 541 -26.10 1.01 30.66
CA ALA A 541 -27.11 1.45 31.62
C ALA A 541 -28.37 0.57 31.63
N ILE A 542 -28.62 -0.23 30.58
CA ILE A 542 -29.79 -1.12 30.46
C ILE A 542 -29.54 -2.46 31.17
N SER A 543 -29.18 -2.38 32.46
CA SER A 543 -29.36 -3.48 33.41
C SER A 543 -30.49 -3.08 34.37
N PRO A 544 -31.65 -3.76 34.38
CA PRO A 544 -32.73 -3.37 35.27
C PRO A 544 -32.28 -3.53 36.73
N PRO A 545 -32.59 -2.57 37.63
CA PRO A 545 -32.27 -2.72 39.04
C PRO A 545 -33.03 -3.93 39.58
N ILE A 546 -32.30 -4.82 40.26
CA ILE A 546 -32.90 -5.99 40.92
C ILE A 546 -33.85 -5.47 42.00
N SER A 547 -35.14 -5.59 41.73
CA SER A 547 -36.21 -5.17 42.65
C SER A 547 -36.33 -6.17 43.80
N THR A 548 -35.49 -6.04 44.82
CA THR A 548 -35.71 -6.72 46.10
C THR A 548 -36.82 -6.01 46.87
N SER A 549 -38.04 -6.55 46.82
CA SER A 549 -39.11 -6.19 47.74
C SER A 549 -38.78 -6.65 49.17
N PRO A 550 -39.25 -5.95 50.22
CA PRO A 550 -38.77 -6.16 51.58
C PRO A 550 -39.56 -7.24 52.33
N GLU A 551 -38.85 -8.13 53.04
CA GLU A 551 -39.42 -8.90 54.16
C GLU A 551 -38.95 -8.31 55.50
N MET A 552 -39.89 -8.19 56.44
CA MET A 552 -39.65 -7.68 57.79
C MET A 552 -39.14 -8.78 58.73
N SER A 553 -38.14 -8.48 59.55
CA SER A 553 -38.05 -9.04 60.92
C SER A 553 -37.27 -8.10 61.85
N GLU A 554 -37.65 -8.10 63.12
CA GLU A 554 -37.20 -7.17 64.17
C GLU A 554 -35.82 -7.52 64.76
N THR A 555 -35.11 -6.52 65.30
CA THR A 555 -34.80 -6.34 66.75
C THR A 555 -33.56 -5.45 66.99
N GLY A 556 -33.49 -4.74 68.13
CA GLY A 556 -32.18 -4.45 68.77
C GLY A 556 -31.67 -3.00 68.92
N SER A 557 -32.42 -2.13 69.61
CA SER A 557 -31.95 -1.11 70.59
C SER A 557 -30.53 -0.49 70.54
N ASN A 558 -30.41 0.85 70.39
CA ASN A 558 -29.95 1.80 71.45
C ASN A 558 -29.57 3.23 70.96
N GLN A 559 -30.40 4.21 71.36
CA GLN A 559 -30.07 5.48 72.07
C GLN A 559 -28.95 6.48 71.57
N PRO A 560 -28.86 7.74 72.07
CA PRO A 560 -29.02 8.94 71.21
C PRO A 560 -27.82 9.93 71.22
N PRO A 561 -27.87 11.12 70.54
CA PRO A 561 -26.69 11.92 70.16
C PRO A 561 -26.33 13.04 71.17
N PRO A 562 -25.17 13.71 71.02
CA PRO A 562 -25.07 14.94 70.21
C PRO A 562 -23.79 14.93 69.29
N THR A 563 -23.32 15.98 68.58
CA THR A 563 -23.63 17.43 68.55
C THR A 563 -23.31 18.04 67.16
N ASN A 564 -23.83 19.24 66.87
CA ASN A 564 -23.32 20.23 65.88
C ASN A 564 -23.02 21.53 66.68
N PRO A 565 -22.24 22.57 66.23
CA PRO A 565 -22.51 23.25 64.95
C PRO A 565 -21.36 24.04 64.23
N LEU A 566 -21.66 24.43 62.97
CA LEU A 566 -21.36 25.71 62.25
C LEU A 566 -20.06 26.50 62.48
N ASN A 567 -19.43 26.93 61.37
CA ASN A 567 -19.23 28.37 61.13
C ASN A 567 -19.21 28.77 59.62
N HIS A 568 -19.26 30.08 59.35
CA HIS A 568 -19.80 30.71 58.11
C HIS A 568 -18.78 31.47 57.21
N LEU A 569 -19.20 31.75 55.95
CA LEU A 569 -18.96 32.95 55.10
C LEU A 569 -17.54 33.33 54.57
N ALA A 570 -17.34 33.12 53.25
CA ALA A 570 -17.22 34.10 52.13
C ALA A 570 -16.59 35.53 52.30
N PRO A 571 -16.24 36.30 51.23
CA PRO A 571 -16.23 36.02 49.77
C PRO A 571 -14.93 36.47 49.00
N VAL A 572 -15.01 36.40 47.66
CA VAL A 572 -14.06 36.83 46.61
C VAL A 572 -14.07 38.36 46.38
N GLU A 573 -12.96 38.93 45.89
CA GLU A 573 -12.98 40.15 45.04
C GLU A 573 -11.85 40.15 43.99
N GLU A 574 -11.97 41.03 42.99
CA GLU A 574 -11.31 40.96 41.67
C GLU A 574 -9.91 41.60 41.57
N SER A 575 -9.14 41.24 40.54
CA SER A 575 -8.36 42.24 39.79
C SER A 575 -8.07 41.79 38.35
N THR A 576 -8.21 42.73 37.41
CA THR A 576 -8.01 42.53 35.97
C THR A 576 -6.64 43.07 35.52
N SER A 577 -6.03 42.43 34.52
CA SER A 577 -4.96 43.08 33.74
C SER A 577 -5.05 42.68 32.27
N THR A 578 -5.16 43.67 31.39
CA THR A 578 -5.25 43.52 29.94
C THR A 578 -3.87 43.38 29.30
N GLY A 579 -3.73 42.46 28.34
CA GLY A 579 -2.55 42.30 27.50
C GLY A 579 -2.96 41.97 26.07
N ALA A 580 -2.77 42.91 25.15
CA ALA A 580 -3.16 42.74 23.75
C ALA A 580 -2.09 41.97 22.96
N VAL A 581 -2.53 41.03 22.12
CA VAL A 581 -1.67 40.33 21.14
C VAL A 581 -2.25 40.52 19.75
N VAL A 582 -1.40 40.93 18.81
CA VAL A 582 -1.72 41.16 17.40
C VAL A 582 -1.66 39.85 16.62
N PRO A 583 -2.66 39.50 15.79
CA PRO A 583 -2.61 38.27 14.99
C PRO A 583 -1.71 38.45 13.77
N THR A 584 -0.59 37.72 13.71
CA THR A 584 0.19 37.57 12.48
C THR A 584 -0.43 36.48 11.62
N LYS A 585 -0.74 36.78 10.35
CA LYS A 585 -1.23 35.79 9.39
C LYS A 585 -0.06 34.94 8.89
N GLU A 586 -0.08 33.63 9.14
CA GLU A 586 0.68 32.66 8.34
C GLU A 586 -0.18 32.11 7.18
N PRO A 587 0.42 31.82 6.02
CA PRO A 587 -0.31 31.32 4.85
C PRO A 587 -0.62 29.83 4.95
N SER A 588 -1.75 29.44 4.35
CA SER A 588 -2.23 28.06 4.29
C SER A 588 -1.26 27.10 3.62
N ALA A 589 -0.72 26.14 4.37
CA ALA A 589 -0.10 24.95 3.81
C ALA A 589 -1.18 24.07 3.17
N GLN A 590 -1.09 23.85 1.85
CA GLN A 590 -1.88 22.83 1.17
C GLN A 590 -1.23 21.46 1.44
N ASP A 591 -1.83 20.67 2.35
CA ASP A 591 -1.49 19.25 2.55
C ASP A 591 -1.69 18.48 1.24
N SER A 592 -0.62 18.43 0.45
CA SER A 592 -0.54 17.71 -0.80
C SER A 592 -0.09 16.30 -0.46
N GLN A 593 -1.05 15.40 -0.20
CA GLN A 593 -0.77 13.98 -0.03
C GLN A 593 -0.20 13.42 -1.36
N GLN A 594 1.12 13.37 -1.46
CA GLN A 594 1.81 12.57 -2.48
C GLN A 594 1.87 11.14 -1.94
N ASP A 595 1.01 10.25 -2.43
CA ASP A 595 1.01 8.86 -1.97
C ASP A 595 2.26 8.12 -2.45
N THR A 596 3.28 7.96 -1.60
CA THR A 596 4.20 6.82 -1.75
C THR A 596 3.42 5.55 -1.49
N GLN A 597 3.10 4.82 -2.57
CA GLN A 597 2.38 3.56 -2.45
C GLN A 597 3.26 2.49 -1.79
N ILE A 598 2.83 2.07 -0.61
CA ILE A 598 3.25 0.81 0.00
C ILE A 598 2.43 -0.29 -0.67
N ALA A 599 3.09 -1.19 -1.38
CA ALA A 599 2.45 -2.31 -2.05
C ALA A 599 2.68 -3.60 -1.27
N GLY A 600 1.60 -4.18 -0.75
CA GLY A 600 1.60 -5.58 -0.32
C GLY A 600 1.60 -6.53 -1.52
N SER A 601 1.87 -7.82 -1.30
CA SER A 601 1.98 -8.80 -2.39
C SER A 601 0.62 -9.23 -2.96
N MET A 602 -0.01 -8.35 -3.75
CA MET A 602 -1.15 -8.69 -4.61
C MET A 602 -0.92 -8.17 -6.03
N SER A 603 -0.17 -8.95 -6.81
CA SER A 603 -0.09 -8.79 -8.26
C SER A 603 -1.42 -9.22 -8.91
N GLY A 604 -2.31 -8.26 -9.13
CA GLY A 604 -3.57 -8.44 -9.84
C GLY A 604 -3.75 -7.34 -10.88
N THR A 605 -3.73 -7.71 -12.16
CA THR A 605 -3.81 -6.78 -13.29
C THR A 605 -5.15 -6.06 -13.35
N SER A 606 -5.15 -4.73 -13.33
CA SER A 606 -6.34 -3.95 -13.74
C SER A 606 -6.49 -3.96 -15.25
N SER A 607 -7.65 -4.37 -15.75
CA SER A 607 -8.08 -4.08 -17.11
C SER A 607 -9.58 -3.83 -17.08
N PHE A 608 -9.94 -2.58 -17.41
CA PHE A 608 -11.26 -1.94 -17.30
C PHE A 608 -11.69 -1.54 -15.88
#